data_AF-A0A2D4SC69-F1
#
_entry.id   AF-A0A2D4SC69-F1
#
_cell.length_a   1.000
_cell.length_b   1.000
_cell.length_c   1.000
_cell.angle_alpha   90.00
_cell.angle_beta   90.00
_cell.angle_gamma   90.00
#
_symmetry.space_group_name_H-M   'P 1'
#
loop_
_entity.id
_entity.type
_entity.pdbx_description
1 polymer ?
#
loop_
_entity_poly.entity_id
_entity_poly.type
_entity_poly.pdbx_seq_one_letter_code
_entity_poly.pdbx_strand_id
1 'polypeptide(L)'
;METDSQPELHLDPESLDPQALAPQTYHKVVSPALKVCADVAAERNDPTLAADMPSMLALVHVIEFFRELHDETDAEQEERLRQAAASACVMVLRESGLDDNATGQCLAALEAAYAQLATHDVFSSARYALTEAWDLLNQDRREPALETIKGAVVRIVMAIDAWQEKRH
;
A
#
# COMPACT_ATOMS: atom_id res chain seq x y z
N MET A 1 -36.96 -3.17 17.36
CA MET A 1 -35.93 -3.88 16.58
C MET A 1 -34.93 -2.81 16.21
N GLU A 2 -33.99 -2.57 17.13
CA GLU A 2 -32.92 -1.60 16.94
C GLU A 2 -31.94 -2.21 15.93
N THR A 3 -31.95 -1.71 14.70
CA THR A 3 -30.88 -1.97 13.75
C THR A 3 -29.67 -1.15 14.21
N ASP A 4 -28.75 -1.87 14.83
CA ASP A 4 -27.40 -1.45 15.15
C ASP A 4 -26.68 -1.14 13.82
N SER A 5 -26.72 0.13 13.41
CA SER A 5 -25.97 0.61 12.25
C SER A 5 -24.50 0.64 12.64
N GLN A 6 -23.76 -0.40 12.24
CA GLN A 6 -22.31 -0.40 12.28
C GLN A 6 -21.80 0.87 11.57
N PRO A 7 -20.82 1.59 12.12
CA PRO A 7 -20.19 2.67 11.39
C PRO A 7 -19.40 2.02 10.24
N GLU A 8 -19.94 2.12 9.02
CA GLU A 8 -19.13 1.96 7.82
C GLU A 8 -18.01 2.99 7.95
N LEU A 9 -16.78 2.51 8.16
CA LEU A 9 -15.56 3.30 8.07
C LEU A 9 -15.38 3.68 6.59
N HIS A 10 -16.29 4.52 6.09
CA HIS A 10 -16.11 5.22 4.84
C HIS A 10 -15.05 6.27 5.11
N LEU A 11 -13.80 5.93 4.81
CA LEU A 11 -12.73 6.91 4.74
C LEU A 11 -13.14 7.94 3.70
N ASP A 12 -13.39 9.16 4.16
CA ASP A 12 -13.67 10.29 3.29
C ASP A 12 -12.37 10.63 2.56
N PRO A 13 -12.27 10.47 1.23
CA PRO A 13 -11.06 10.79 0.48
C PRO A 13 -10.70 12.29 0.56
N GLU A 14 -11.61 13.16 0.99
CA GLU A 14 -11.31 14.57 1.30
C GLU A 14 -10.53 14.76 2.61
N SER A 15 -10.63 13.80 3.55
CA SER A 15 -9.95 13.85 4.85
C SER A 15 -8.51 13.31 4.82
N LEU A 16 -8.14 12.61 3.74
CA LEU A 16 -6.84 11.99 3.57
C LEU A 16 -5.87 13.00 2.94
N ASP A 17 -4.95 13.55 3.75
CA ASP A 17 -3.86 14.41 3.29
C ASP A 17 -2.55 13.59 3.17
N PRO A 18 -2.03 13.35 1.95
CA PRO A 18 -0.76 12.64 1.73
C PRO A 18 0.45 13.32 2.37
N GLN A 19 0.35 14.62 2.69
CA GLN A 19 1.39 15.41 3.36
C GLN A 19 1.22 15.48 4.89
N ALA A 20 0.23 14.78 5.45
CA ALA A 20 0.00 14.79 6.89
C ALA A 20 1.16 14.14 7.67
N LEU A 21 1.85 13.17 7.09
CA LEU A 21 2.97 12.49 7.74
C LEU A 21 4.18 13.39 7.91
N ALA A 22 4.88 13.23 9.05
CA ALA A 22 6.21 13.79 9.22
C ALA A 22 7.10 13.40 8.03
N PRO A 23 7.88 14.33 7.44
CA PRO A 23 8.62 14.07 6.21
C PRO A 23 9.56 12.86 6.30
N GLN A 24 10.15 12.62 7.47
CA GLN A 24 11.04 11.48 7.69
C GLN A 24 10.26 10.15 7.62
N THR A 25 9.09 10.08 8.25
CA THR A 25 8.20 8.92 8.22
C THR A 25 7.69 8.67 6.80
N TYR A 26 7.26 9.73 6.09
CA TYR A 26 6.86 9.63 4.69
C TYR A 26 7.98 9.08 3.80
N HIS A 27 9.19 9.64 3.89
CA HIS A 27 10.33 9.21 3.07
C HIS A 27 10.85 7.81 3.40
N LYS A 28 10.47 7.26 4.56
CA LYS A 28 10.89 5.93 5.00
C LYS A 28 9.82 4.87 4.72
N VAL A 29 8.55 5.19 4.90
CA VAL A 29 7.43 4.23 4.79
C VAL A 29 6.76 4.30 3.42
N VAL A 30 6.35 5.50 2.98
CA VAL A 30 5.44 5.66 1.83
C VAL A 30 6.20 5.86 0.53
N SER A 31 7.15 6.79 0.51
CA SER A 31 7.91 7.15 -0.69
C SER A 31 8.63 5.97 -1.37
N PRO A 32 9.36 5.09 -0.67
CA PRO A 32 10.03 3.97 -1.33
C PRO A 32 9.04 2.93 -1.88
N ALA A 33 7.93 2.69 -1.18
CA ALA A 33 6.88 1.79 -1.63
C ALA A 33 6.22 2.30 -2.92
N LEU A 34 5.82 3.58 -2.95
CA LEU A 34 5.25 4.24 -4.13
C LEU A 34 6.17 4.13 -5.34
N LYS A 35 7.44 4.51 -5.17
CA LYS A 35 8.43 4.47 -6.25
C LYS A 35 8.53 3.07 -6.85
N VAL A 36 8.75 2.07 -6.00
CA VAL A 36 8.98 0.70 -6.46
C VAL A 36 7.73 0.10 -7.09
N CYS A 37 6.54 0.32 -6.52
CA CYS A 37 5.31 -0.22 -7.10
C CYS A 37 5.01 0.43 -8.45
N ALA A 38 5.26 1.74 -8.61
CA ALA A 38 5.13 2.40 -9.90
C ALA A 38 6.14 1.86 -10.93
N ASP A 39 7.39 1.62 -10.54
CA ASP A 39 8.41 1.02 -11.41
C ASP A 39 7.99 -0.40 -11.85
N VAL A 40 7.48 -1.23 -10.94
CA VAL A 40 7.01 -2.60 -11.25
C VAL A 40 5.76 -2.58 -12.14
N ALA A 41 4.81 -1.69 -11.91
CA ALA A 41 3.64 -1.52 -12.79
C ALA A 41 4.06 -1.16 -14.22
N ALA A 42 5.01 -0.23 -14.37
CA ALA A 42 5.55 0.15 -15.67
C ALA A 42 6.25 -1.04 -16.37
N GLU A 43 6.97 -1.88 -15.63
CA GLU A 43 7.61 -3.10 -16.16
C GLU A 43 6.60 -4.15 -16.62
N ARG A 44 5.37 -4.12 -16.11
CA ARG A 44 4.27 -5.01 -16.50
C ARG A 44 3.47 -4.54 -17.73
N ASN A 45 3.91 -3.46 -18.36
CA ASN A 45 3.27 -2.78 -19.50
C ASN A 45 2.00 -1.99 -19.15
N ASP A 46 1.76 -1.71 -17.88
CA ASP A 46 0.70 -0.79 -17.47
C ASP A 46 1.23 0.65 -17.46
N PRO A 47 0.49 1.61 -18.06
CA PRO A 47 0.98 2.98 -18.24
C PRO A 47 1.07 3.76 -16.92
N THR A 48 0.36 3.31 -15.88
CA THR A 48 0.30 3.96 -14.58
C THR A 48 0.13 2.91 -13.49
N LEU A 49 0.57 3.21 -12.28
CA LEU A 49 0.34 2.36 -11.11
C LEU A 49 -1.16 2.10 -10.88
N ALA A 50 -2.02 3.10 -11.11
CA ALA A 50 -3.46 2.96 -10.94
C ALA A 50 -4.10 1.92 -11.87
N ALA A 51 -3.44 1.59 -12.99
CA ALA A 51 -3.91 0.59 -13.95
C ALA A 51 -3.51 -0.85 -13.59
N ASP A 52 -2.48 -1.05 -12.75
CA ASP A 52 -1.98 -2.37 -12.35
C ASP A 52 -2.45 -2.74 -10.94
N MET A 53 -3.61 -3.40 -10.85
CA MET A 53 -4.24 -3.80 -9.59
C MET A 53 -3.32 -4.62 -8.66
N PRO A 54 -2.58 -5.64 -9.14
CA PRO A 54 -1.57 -6.32 -8.33
C PRO A 54 -0.52 -5.40 -7.72
N SER A 55 -0.03 -4.39 -8.45
CA SER A 55 0.93 -3.43 -7.91
C SER A 55 0.29 -2.43 -6.93
N MET A 56 -0.97 -2.03 -7.14
CA MET A 56 -1.73 -1.25 -6.14
C MET A 56 -1.91 -2.02 -4.83
N LEU A 57 -2.19 -3.33 -4.90
CA LEU A 57 -2.32 -4.18 -3.72
C LEU A 57 -0.96 -4.42 -3.04
N ALA A 58 0.12 -4.53 -3.83
CA ALA A 58 1.48 -4.58 -3.30
C ALA A 58 1.85 -3.28 -2.57
N LEU A 59 1.46 -2.11 -3.10
CA LEU A 59 1.66 -0.81 -2.45
C LEU A 59 1.02 -0.79 -1.05
N VAL A 60 -0.25 -1.19 -0.94
CA VAL A 60 -0.95 -1.29 0.34
C VAL A 60 -0.19 -2.20 1.29
N HIS A 61 0.21 -3.39 0.83
CA HIS A 61 0.91 -4.34 1.68
C HIS A 61 2.24 -3.82 2.21
N VAL A 62 3.06 -3.20 1.35
CA VAL A 62 4.39 -2.69 1.76
C VAL A 62 4.24 -1.57 2.78
N ILE A 63 3.30 -0.64 2.58
CA ILE A 63 3.05 0.46 3.52
C ILE A 63 2.55 -0.07 4.86
N GLU A 64 1.58 -0.99 4.87
CA GLU A 64 1.10 -1.62 6.10
C GLU A 64 2.21 -2.36 6.84
N PHE A 65 3.03 -3.12 6.11
CA PHE A 65 4.15 -3.84 6.71
C PHE A 65 5.19 -2.91 7.33
N PHE A 66 5.54 -1.82 6.64
CA PHE A 66 6.48 -0.82 7.18
C PHE A 66 5.88 -0.01 8.32
N ARG A 67 4.57 0.26 8.30
CA ARG A 67 3.86 0.83 9.45
C ARG A 67 4.00 -0.06 10.68
N GLU A 68 3.79 -1.37 10.55
CA GLU A 68 3.93 -2.31 11.68
C GLU A 68 5.34 -2.35 12.26
N LEU A 69 6.37 -2.08 11.43
CA LEU A 69 7.76 -2.01 11.86
C LEU A 69 8.20 -0.62 12.34
N HIS A 70 7.39 0.40 12.14
CA HIS A 70 7.68 1.76 12.52
C HIS A 70 7.18 2.03 13.94
N ASP A 71 8.12 2.30 14.84
CA ASP A 71 7.82 2.67 16.23
C ASP A 71 7.52 4.17 16.32
N GLU A 72 6.27 4.54 16.00
CA GLU A 72 5.77 5.91 16.19
C GLU A 72 5.22 6.06 17.61
N THR A 73 5.67 7.11 18.30
CA THR A 73 5.32 7.39 19.70
C THR A 73 4.38 8.57 19.85
N ASP A 74 4.27 9.40 18.82
CA ASP A 74 3.31 10.49 18.75
C ASP A 74 1.95 9.98 18.25
N ALA A 75 0.90 10.14 19.06
CA ALA A 75 -0.42 9.58 18.77
C ALA A 75 -1.08 10.18 17.50
N GLU A 76 -0.76 11.44 17.16
CA GLU A 76 -1.28 12.07 15.95
C GLU A 76 -0.57 11.54 14.70
N GLN A 77 0.75 11.37 14.76
CA GLN A 77 1.51 10.72 13.69
C GLN A 77 1.15 9.24 13.55
N GLU A 78 0.89 8.53 14.64
CA GLU A 78 0.48 7.13 14.60
C GLU A 78 -0.84 6.98 13.83
N GLU A 79 -1.82 7.85 14.10
CA GLU A 79 -3.11 7.83 13.40
C GLU A 79 -2.94 8.16 11.91
N ARG A 80 -2.13 9.16 11.57
CA ARG A 80 -1.80 9.48 10.17
C ARG A 80 -1.10 8.31 9.47
N LEU A 81 -0.25 7.59 10.19
CA LEU A 81 0.45 6.43 9.66
C LEU A 81 -0.50 5.26 9.40
N ARG A 82 -1.52 5.06 10.25
CA ARG A 82 -2.60 4.09 9.98
C ARG A 82 -3.36 4.41 8.69
N GLN A 83 -3.44 5.68 8.31
CA GLN A 83 -4.12 6.12 7.09
C GLN A 83 -3.19 6.21 5.88
N ALA A 84 -1.90 5.86 6.02
CA ALA A 84 -0.90 6.10 5.00
C ALA A 84 -1.13 5.29 3.72
N ALA A 85 -1.53 4.02 3.84
CA ALA A 85 -1.79 3.17 2.69
C ALA A 85 -2.99 3.67 1.88
N ALA A 86 -4.09 4.01 2.56
CA ALA A 86 -5.28 4.59 1.94
C ALA A 86 -4.97 5.93 1.28
N SER A 87 -4.24 6.83 1.97
CA SER A 87 -3.83 8.14 1.44
C SER A 87 -2.97 8.00 0.19
N ALA A 88 -2.02 7.06 0.17
CA ALA A 88 -1.18 6.77 -0.98
C ALA A 88 -2.02 6.24 -2.17
N CYS A 89 -2.99 5.37 -1.92
CA CYS A 89 -3.89 4.88 -2.96
C CYS A 89 -4.76 6.00 -3.54
N VAL A 90 -5.35 6.85 -2.69
CA VAL A 90 -6.14 8.02 -3.12
C VAL A 90 -5.30 8.96 -3.98
N MET A 91 -4.05 9.23 -3.59
CA MET A 91 -3.14 10.06 -4.37
C MET A 91 -2.93 9.47 -5.78
N VAL A 92 -2.60 8.18 -5.87
CA VAL A 92 -2.38 7.49 -7.16
C VAL A 92 -3.64 7.46 -8.03
N LEU A 93 -4.81 7.20 -7.42
CA LEU A 93 -6.09 7.15 -8.12
C LEU A 93 -6.50 8.53 -8.65
N ARG A 94 -6.33 9.60 -7.86
CA ARG A 94 -6.60 10.99 -8.29
C ARG A 94 -5.66 11.42 -9.41
N GLU A 95 -4.37 11.04 -9.34
CA GLU A 95 -3.40 11.33 -10.41
C GLU A 95 -3.78 10.66 -11.76
N SER A 96 -4.53 9.55 -11.72
CA SER A 96 -5.06 8.91 -12.94
C SER A 96 -6.27 9.62 -13.56
N GLY A 97 -6.79 10.67 -12.92
CA GLY A 97 -7.92 11.47 -13.39
C GLY A 97 -9.29 10.97 -12.96
N LEU A 98 -9.36 10.08 -11.96
CA LEU A 98 -10.63 9.68 -11.35
C LEU A 98 -11.22 10.83 -10.54
N ASP A 99 -12.55 10.97 -10.61
CA ASP A 99 -13.29 11.86 -9.69
C ASP A 99 -13.34 11.26 -8.28
N ASP A 100 -13.81 12.05 -7.30
CA ASP A 100 -13.80 11.65 -5.89
C ASP A 100 -14.71 10.44 -5.61
N ASN A 101 -15.84 10.32 -6.31
CA ASN A 101 -16.74 9.19 -6.14
C ASN A 101 -16.11 7.90 -6.68
N ALA A 102 -15.56 7.95 -7.89
CA ALA A 102 -14.82 6.83 -8.46
C ALA A 102 -13.60 6.45 -7.60
N THR A 103 -12.88 7.45 -7.09
CA THR A 103 -11.74 7.24 -6.18
C THR A 103 -12.18 6.51 -4.90
N GLY A 104 -13.26 6.93 -4.27
CA GLY A 104 -13.79 6.28 -3.07
C GLY A 104 -14.22 4.83 -3.32
N GLN A 105 -14.89 4.56 -4.44
CA GLN A 105 -15.28 3.20 -4.83
C GLN A 105 -14.07 2.30 -5.11
N CYS A 106 -13.07 2.81 -5.82
CA CYS A 106 -11.83 2.09 -6.09
C CYS A 106 -11.05 1.80 -4.80
N LEU A 107 -10.98 2.75 -3.88
CA LEU A 107 -10.34 2.56 -2.58
C LEU A 107 -11.02 1.45 -1.77
N ALA A 108 -12.34 1.50 -1.63
CA ALA A 108 -13.09 0.47 -0.91
C ALA A 108 -12.92 -0.93 -1.53
N ALA A 109 -12.87 -1.01 -2.87
CA ALA A 109 -12.60 -2.25 -3.58
C ALA A 109 -11.18 -2.77 -3.33
N LEU A 110 -10.18 -1.88 -3.30
CA LEU A 110 -8.79 -2.22 -2.97
C LEU A 110 -8.66 -2.75 -1.54
N GLU A 111 -9.30 -2.10 -0.57
CA GLU A 111 -9.28 -2.54 0.83
C GLU A 111 -9.91 -3.92 1.01
N ALA A 112 -11.07 -4.15 0.37
CA ALA A 112 -11.73 -5.45 0.38
C ALA A 112 -10.86 -6.55 -0.26
N ALA A 113 -10.24 -6.26 -1.41
CA ALA A 113 -9.34 -7.19 -2.09
C ALA A 113 -8.09 -7.48 -1.25
N TYR A 114 -7.49 -6.46 -0.62
CA TYR A 114 -6.35 -6.61 0.27
C TYR A 114 -6.68 -7.51 1.47
N ALA A 115 -7.80 -7.26 2.14
CA ALA A 115 -8.25 -8.08 3.27
C ALA A 115 -8.45 -9.56 2.88
N GLN A 116 -8.99 -9.80 1.68
CA GLN A 116 -9.16 -11.15 1.15
C GLN A 116 -7.81 -11.85 0.92
N LEU A 117 -6.86 -11.17 0.26
CA LEU A 117 -5.53 -11.72 -0.01
C LEU A 117 -4.74 -11.99 1.28
N ALA A 118 -4.85 -11.10 2.27
CA ALA A 118 -4.24 -11.27 3.58
C ALA A 118 -4.79 -12.51 4.31
N THR A 119 -6.12 -12.75 4.24
CA THR A 119 -6.76 -13.95 4.79
C THR A 119 -6.25 -15.25 4.15
N HIS A 120 -5.86 -15.19 2.87
CA HIS A 120 -5.32 -16.31 2.12
C HIS A 120 -3.78 -16.44 2.21
N ASP A 121 -3.12 -15.63 3.04
CA ASP A 121 -1.66 -15.63 3.24
C ASP A 121 -0.86 -15.42 1.94
N VAL A 122 -1.41 -14.65 0.98
CA VAL A 122 -0.78 -14.44 -0.33
C VAL A 122 0.57 -13.71 -0.22
N PHE A 123 0.72 -12.88 0.82
CA PHE A 123 1.87 -12.00 0.99
C PHE A 123 3.06 -12.63 1.75
N SER A 124 2.90 -13.83 2.32
CA SER A 124 3.92 -14.40 3.24
C SER A 124 5.30 -14.56 2.61
N SER A 125 5.36 -14.84 1.31
CA SER A 125 6.62 -15.00 0.57
C SER A 125 7.51 -13.75 0.54
N ALA A 126 6.94 -12.56 0.77
CA ALA A 126 7.66 -11.29 0.73
C ALA A 126 8.18 -10.84 2.11
N ARG A 127 7.70 -11.44 3.21
CA ARG A 127 7.96 -10.97 4.58
C ARG A 127 9.45 -10.80 4.89
N TYR A 128 10.26 -11.79 4.56
CA TYR A 128 11.70 -11.74 4.83
C TYR A 128 12.39 -10.59 4.09
N ALA A 129 12.07 -10.42 2.81
CA ALA A 129 12.64 -9.34 2.00
C ALA A 129 12.19 -7.97 2.50
N LEU A 130 10.93 -7.81 2.93
CA LEU A 130 10.46 -6.54 3.49
C LEU A 130 11.12 -6.21 4.84
N THR A 131 11.36 -7.21 5.70
CA THR A 131 12.13 -7.00 6.93
C THR A 131 13.56 -6.56 6.62
N GLU A 132 14.24 -7.22 5.68
CA GLU A 132 15.58 -6.84 5.24
C GLU A 132 15.62 -5.43 4.65
N ALA A 133 14.64 -5.07 3.81
CA ALA A 133 14.51 -3.74 3.26
C ALA A 133 14.35 -2.67 4.36
N TRP A 134 13.55 -2.95 5.39
CA TRP A 134 13.38 -2.05 6.54
C TRP A 134 14.71 -1.81 7.27
N ASP A 135 15.49 -2.86 7.49
CA ASP A 135 16.81 -2.75 8.12
C ASP A 135 17.78 -1.92 7.28
N LEU A 136 17.74 -2.06 5.96
CA LEU A 136 18.55 -1.24 5.05
C LEU A 136 18.12 0.24 5.08
N LEU A 137 16.82 0.53 5.16
CA LEU A 137 16.30 1.89 5.33
C LEU A 137 16.76 2.49 6.67
N ASN A 138 16.78 1.70 7.76
CA ASN A 138 17.27 2.13 9.07
C ASN A 138 18.78 2.45 9.09
N GLN A 139 19.53 1.88 8.15
CA GLN A 139 20.97 2.11 7.97
C GLN A 139 21.28 3.17 6.90
N ASP A 140 20.28 3.91 6.44
CA ASP A 140 20.37 4.88 5.33
C ASP A 140 20.88 4.29 4.00
N ARG A 141 20.82 2.96 3.83
CA ARG A 141 21.21 2.24 2.61
C ARG A 141 20.07 2.21 1.61
N ARG A 142 19.69 3.39 1.11
CA ARG A 142 18.49 3.59 0.28
C ARG A 142 18.47 2.78 -1.02
N GLU A 143 19.54 2.81 -1.81
CA GLU A 143 19.57 2.09 -3.08
C GLU A 143 19.45 0.56 -2.90
N PRO A 144 20.24 -0.09 -2.02
CA PRO A 144 20.00 -1.49 -1.67
C PRO A 144 18.59 -1.77 -1.15
N ALA A 145 18.03 -0.87 -0.33
CA ALA A 145 16.67 -1.04 0.18
C ALA A 145 15.64 -1.05 -0.96
N LEU A 146 15.74 -0.12 -1.92
CA LEU A 146 14.82 -0.06 -3.06
C LEU A 146 14.88 -1.34 -3.91
N GLU A 147 16.08 -1.89 -4.15
CA GLU A 147 16.23 -3.17 -4.86
C GLU A 147 15.59 -4.33 -4.09
N THR A 148 15.77 -4.38 -2.76
CA THR A 148 15.14 -5.40 -1.91
C THR A 148 13.61 -5.26 -1.90
N ILE A 149 13.08 -4.04 -1.81
CA ILE A 149 11.63 -3.77 -1.91
C ILE A 149 11.12 -4.21 -3.28
N LYS A 150 11.85 -3.92 -4.36
CA LYS A 150 11.46 -4.34 -5.72
C LYS A 150 11.36 -5.84 -5.84
N GLY A 151 12.36 -6.57 -5.33
CA GLY A 151 12.30 -8.03 -5.27
C GLY A 151 11.11 -8.53 -4.44
N ALA A 152 10.72 -7.85 -3.36
CA ALA A 152 9.55 -8.20 -2.56
C ALA A 152 8.23 -7.94 -3.32
N VAL A 153 8.09 -6.77 -3.93
CA VAL A 153 6.92 -6.37 -4.72
C VAL A 153 6.69 -7.31 -5.90
N VAL A 154 7.75 -7.67 -6.65
CA VAL A 154 7.63 -8.65 -7.74
C VAL A 154 7.09 -10.00 -7.24
N ARG A 155 7.54 -10.47 -6.07
CA ARG A 155 7.03 -11.72 -5.47
C ARG A 155 5.55 -11.60 -5.07
N ILE A 156 5.15 -10.47 -4.50
CA ILE A 156 3.75 -10.20 -4.12
C ILE A 156 2.87 -10.24 -5.36
N VAL A 157 3.24 -9.47 -6.39
CA VAL A 157 2.49 -9.39 -7.64
C VAL A 157 2.33 -10.77 -8.28
N MET A 158 3.41 -11.54 -8.39
CA MET A 158 3.35 -12.91 -8.91
C MET A 158 2.46 -13.83 -8.06
N ALA A 159 2.47 -13.66 -6.73
CA ALA A 159 1.62 -14.45 -5.83
C ALA A 159 0.14 -14.08 -5.99
N ILE A 160 -0.18 -12.80 -6.21
CA ILE A 160 -1.54 -12.32 -6.52
C ILE A 160 -2.00 -12.92 -7.85
N ASP A 161 -1.20 -12.80 -8.91
CA ASP A 161 -1.51 -13.34 -10.24
C ASP A 161 -1.80 -14.86 -10.13
N ALA A 162 -0.91 -15.62 -9.46
CA ALA A 162 -1.07 -17.06 -9.28
C ALA A 162 -2.28 -17.44 -8.40
N TRP A 163 -2.70 -16.57 -7.47
CA TRP A 163 -3.90 -16.78 -6.67
C TRP A 163 -5.17 -16.51 -7.48
N GLN A 164 -5.16 -15.49 -8.33
CA GLN A 164 -6.27 -15.18 -9.24
C GLN A 164 -6.49 -16.32 -10.24
N GLU A 165 -5.43 -16.85 -10.85
CA GLU A 165 -5.50 -17.98 -11.78
C GLU A 165 -6.13 -19.24 -11.17
N LYS A 166 -5.93 -19.51 -9.88
CA LYS A 166 -6.50 -20.68 -9.19
C LYS A 166 -7.98 -20.54 -8.83
N ARG A 167 -8.53 -19.33 -8.87
CA ARG A 167 -9.94 -19.05 -8.59
C ARG A 167 -10.83 -19.12 -9.84
N HIS A 168 -10.24 -19.15 -11.02
CA HIS A 168 -10.90 -19.29 -12.31
C HIS A 168 -10.74 -20.70 -12.88
#